data_AF-A0A7R9TNN3-F1
#
_entry.id   AF-A0A7R9TNN3-F1
#
_cell.length_a   1.000
_cell.length_b   1.000
_cell.length_c   1.000
_cell.angle_alpha   90.00
_cell.angle_beta   90.00
_cell.angle_gamma   90.00
#
_symmetry.space_group_name_H-M   'P 1'
#
loop_
_entity.id
_entity.type
_entity.pdbx_description
1 polymer ?
#
loop_
_entity_poly.entity_id
_entity_poly.type
_entity_poly.pdbx_seq_one_letter_code
_entity_poly.pdbx_strand_id
1 'polypeptide(L)'
;SDARRDDRSDGSLIAVSYEARAAGVRRQMRGAEARTHCPQLALVRVPTAHGKADIRHYREAGEEVLATLAECFGDDCVIEKASVDEAYADVTAAARRALQRRPWEQLVSLAREAGTHVEGLEGGARTRHHGREEARNGYAAPQPAEQVSVHGGADVSA
;
A
#
# COMPACT_ATOMS: atom_id res chain seq x y z
N SER A 1 -19.42 -20.96 5.12
CA SER A 1 -20.30 -19.85 5.57
C SER A 1 -19.43 -18.86 6.32
N ASP A 2 -19.20 -17.68 5.76
CA ASP A 2 -18.25 -16.71 6.32
C ASP A 2 -18.91 -15.92 7.46
N ALA A 3 -18.72 -16.40 8.69
CA ALA A 3 -19.37 -15.92 9.91
C ALA A 3 -18.97 -14.49 10.33
N ARG A 4 -18.20 -13.76 9.50
CA ARG A 4 -17.73 -12.39 9.77
C ARG A 4 -18.44 -11.31 8.95
N ARG A 5 -19.32 -11.69 8.01
CA ARG A 5 -20.12 -10.73 7.24
C ARG A 5 -21.13 -10.08 8.17
N ASP A 6 -21.03 -8.76 8.31
CA ASP A 6 -21.94 -7.97 9.14
C ASP A 6 -22.94 -7.24 8.26
N ASP A 7 -24.23 -7.49 8.50
CA ASP A 7 -25.30 -6.70 7.89
C ASP A 7 -25.55 -5.39 8.65
N ARG A 8 -25.02 -5.28 9.89
CA ARG A 8 -25.25 -4.12 10.74
C ARG A 8 -24.35 -2.98 10.33
N SER A 9 -24.99 -1.84 10.12
CA SER A 9 -24.47 -0.68 9.42
C SER A 9 -23.96 0.42 10.37
N ASP A 10 -23.81 0.11 11.65
CA ASP A 10 -23.58 1.04 12.77
C ASP A 10 -22.11 1.19 13.18
N GLY A 11 -21.24 0.22 12.86
CA GLY A 11 -19.79 0.31 13.08
C GLY A 11 -19.11 1.33 12.16
N SER A 12 -18.05 1.99 12.64
CA SER A 12 -17.18 2.82 11.79
C SER A 12 -16.10 1.98 11.12
N LEU A 13 -15.79 2.30 9.86
CA LEU A 13 -14.75 1.60 9.11
C LEU A 13 -13.35 1.94 9.65
N ILE A 14 -12.55 0.92 9.91
CA ILE A 14 -11.16 1.06 10.39
C ILE A 14 -10.11 0.84 9.29
N ALA A 15 -10.49 0.10 8.23
CA ALA A 15 -9.70 -0.19 7.05
C ALA A 15 -10.63 -0.23 5.82
N VAL A 16 -10.11 0.16 4.66
CA VAL A 16 -10.87 0.26 3.40
C VAL A 16 -9.95 -0.18 2.27
N SER A 17 -10.43 -1.09 1.40
CA SER A 17 -9.66 -1.54 0.25
C SER A 17 -9.53 -0.44 -0.82
N TYR A 18 -8.57 -0.58 -1.71
CA TYR A 18 -8.34 0.39 -2.78
C TYR A 18 -9.55 0.53 -3.72
N GLU A 19 -10.24 -0.56 -4.02
CA GLU A 19 -11.43 -0.60 -4.88
C GLU A 19 -12.59 0.15 -4.23
N ALA A 20 -12.80 -0.02 -2.92
CA ALA A 20 -13.82 0.70 -2.19
C ALA A 20 -13.49 2.20 -2.09
N ARG A 21 -12.20 2.57 -1.94
CA ARG A 21 -11.76 3.97 -2.00
C ARG A 21 -12.03 4.60 -3.36
N ALA A 22 -11.80 3.87 -4.45
CA ALA A 22 -12.11 4.33 -5.80
C ALA A 22 -13.61 4.63 -5.99
N ALA A 23 -14.49 3.91 -5.28
CA ALA A 23 -15.92 4.18 -5.21
C ALA A 23 -16.31 5.33 -4.23
N GLY A 24 -15.33 5.94 -3.55
CA GLY A 24 -15.56 7.06 -2.63
C GLY A 24 -15.70 6.68 -1.16
N VAL A 25 -15.52 5.41 -0.78
CA VAL A 25 -15.56 4.97 0.61
C VAL A 25 -14.32 5.46 1.36
N ARG A 26 -14.49 6.03 2.55
CA ARG A 26 -13.41 6.55 3.39
C ARG A 26 -13.38 5.87 4.76
N ARG A 27 -12.23 5.95 5.43
CA ARG A 27 -12.11 5.52 6.82
C ARG A 27 -13.06 6.35 7.71
N GLN A 28 -13.49 5.79 8.83
CA GLN A 28 -14.45 6.38 9.78
C GLN A 28 -15.90 6.52 9.30
N MET A 29 -16.19 6.36 8.00
CA MET A 29 -17.57 6.23 7.54
C MET A 29 -18.28 5.12 8.30
N ARG A 30 -19.58 5.28 8.53
CA ARG A 30 -20.41 4.19 9.06
C ARG A 30 -20.72 3.19 7.95
N GLY A 31 -20.96 1.94 8.30
CA GLY A 31 -21.31 0.90 7.32
C GLY A 31 -22.47 1.30 6.39
N ALA A 32 -23.49 1.99 6.93
CA ALA A 32 -24.64 2.49 6.15
C ALA A 32 -24.20 3.53 5.10
N GLU A 33 -23.41 4.51 5.55
CA GLU A 33 -22.89 5.58 4.71
C GLU A 33 -21.97 5.01 3.62
N ALA A 34 -21.06 4.11 3.97
CA ALA A 34 -20.17 3.48 3.00
C ALA A 34 -20.93 2.72 1.90
N ARG A 35 -22.09 2.13 2.21
CA ARG A 35 -22.95 1.43 1.24
C ARG A 35 -23.68 2.37 0.29
N THR A 36 -23.86 3.65 0.61
CA THR A 36 -24.43 4.61 -0.36
C THR A 36 -23.44 4.91 -1.49
N HIS A 37 -22.14 4.88 -1.19
CA HIS A 37 -21.06 5.00 -2.16
C HIS A 37 -20.81 3.69 -2.94
N CYS A 38 -20.89 2.55 -2.26
CA CYS A 38 -20.62 1.23 -2.83
C CYS A 38 -21.66 0.21 -2.34
N PRO A 39 -22.81 0.05 -3.03
CA PRO A 39 -23.90 -0.82 -2.58
C PRO A 39 -23.47 -2.29 -2.39
N GLN A 40 -22.55 -2.76 -3.22
CA GLN A 40 -21.96 -4.11 -3.19
C GLN A 40 -20.87 -4.30 -2.14
N LEU A 41 -20.57 -3.29 -1.32
CA LEU A 41 -19.49 -3.34 -0.33
C LEU A 41 -19.65 -4.55 0.61
N ALA A 42 -18.58 -5.34 0.74
CA ALA A 42 -18.50 -6.37 1.76
C ALA A 42 -18.05 -5.73 3.09
N LEU A 43 -18.88 -5.85 4.13
CA LEU A 43 -18.52 -5.41 5.48
C LEU A 43 -18.11 -6.63 6.32
N VAL A 44 -16.91 -6.55 6.88
CA VAL A 44 -16.33 -7.59 7.75
C VAL A 44 -16.13 -6.99 9.13
N ARG A 45 -16.69 -7.63 10.15
CA ARG A 45 -16.63 -7.14 11.53
C ARG A 45 -15.40 -7.66 12.26
N VAL A 46 -14.76 -6.77 13.02
CA VAL A 46 -13.71 -7.15 13.98
C VAL A 46 -14.31 -8.03 15.09
N PRO A 47 -13.72 -9.19 15.40
CA PRO A 47 -14.16 -10.00 16.53
C PRO A 47 -14.23 -9.20 17.83
N THR A 48 -15.10 -9.61 18.76
CA THR A 48 -15.27 -8.92 20.05
C THR A 48 -14.95 -9.91 21.17
N ALA A 49 -14.14 -9.49 22.14
CA ALA A 49 -13.84 -10.23 23.36
C ALA A 49 -14.00 -9.29 24.56
N HIS A 50 -14.64 -9.76 25.63
CA HIS A 50 -14.93 -8.96 26.83
C HIS A 50 -15.61 -7.61 26.53
N GLY A 51 -16.50 -7.57 25.54
CA GLY A 51 -17.22 -6.37 25.13
C GLY A 51 -16.37 -5.32 24.40
N LYS A 52 -15.14 -5.64 24.00
CA LYS A 52 -14.24 -4.75 23.25
C LYS A 52 -13.76 -5.40 21.96
N ALA A 53 -13.36 -4.59 20.98
CA ALA A 53 -12.76 -5.08 19.75
C ALA A 53 -11.49 -5.89 20.06
N ASP A 54 -11.44 -7.10 19.51
CA ASP A 54 -10.31 -8.00 19.62
C ASP A 54 -9.45 -7.89 18.36
N ILE A 55 -8.28 -7.27 18.52
CA ILE A 55 -7.35 -6.98 17.43
C ILE A 55 -6.13 -7.92 17.41
N ARG A 56 -6.15 -9.02 18.19
CA ARG A 56 -5.03 -9.98 18.27
C ARG A 56 -4.66 -10.54 16.91
N HIS A 57 -5.66 -10.94 16.11
CA HIS A 57 -5.45 -11.46 14.76
C HIS A 57 -4.62 -10.52 13.86
N TYR A 58 -4.82 -9.20 13.95
CA TYR A 58 -4.05 -8.25 13.17
C TYR A 58 -2.63 -8.06 13.70
N ARG A 59 -2.43 -8.18 15.01
CA ARG A 59 -1.10 -8.13 15.63
C ARG A 59 -0.25 -9.34 15.25
N GLU A 60 -0.85 -10.53 15.36
CA GLU A 60 -0.23 -11.81 14.97
C GLU A 60 0.17 -11.77 13.48
N ALA A 61 -0.75 -11.36 12.59
CA ALA A 61 -0.43 -11.20 11.18
C ALA A 61 0.70 -10.18 10.93
N GLY A 62 0.72 -9.07 11.68
CA GLY A 62 1.82 -8.10 11.61
C GLY A 62 3.17 -8.71 12.03
N GLU A 63 3.18 -9.51 13.10
CA GLU A 63 4.37 -10.22 13.59
C GLU A 63 4.90 -11.23 12.56
N GLU A 64 4.02 -11.96 11.87
CA GLU A 64 4.40 -12.88 10.78
C GLU A 64 5.10 -12.16 9.63
N VAL A 65 4.60 -10.97 9.24
CA VAL A 65 5.24 -10.13 8.21
C VAL A 65 6.61 -9.66 8.68
N LEU A 66 6.71 -9.17 9.92
CA LEU A 66 7.99 -8.73 10.49
C LEU A 66 9.02 -9.86 10.55
N ALA A 67 8.61 -11.08 10.92
CA ALA A 67 9.48 -12.25 10.91
C ALA A 67 9.97 -12.57 9.49
N THR A 68 9.07 -12.53 8.50
CA THR A 68 9.42 -12.74 7.09
C THR A 68 10.44 -11.70 6.60
N LEU A 69 10.28 -10.42 6.96
CA LEU A 69 11.24 -9.39 6.60
C LEU A 69 12.61 -9.64 7.27
N ALA A 70 12.62 -10.00 8.56
CA ALA A 70 13.86 -10.31 9.27
C ALA A 70 14.60 -11.50 8.65
N GLU A 71 13.89 -12.55 8.24
CA GLU A 71 14.47 -13.69 7.53
C GLU A 71 15.02 -13.30 6.14
N CYS A 72 14.29 -12.46 5.41
CA CYS A 72 14.66 -12.03 4.06
C CYS A 72 15.90 -11.12 4.04
N PHE A 73 16.03 -10.23 5.02
CA PHE A 73 17.16 -9.30 5.07
C PHE A 73 18.34 -9.79 5.93
N GLY A 74 18.10 -10.70 6.89
CA GLY A 74 19.13 -11.23 7.78
C GLY A 74 19.88 -10.14 8.55
N ASP A 75 21.16 -10.38 8.81
CA ASP A 75 22.03 -9.48 9.59
C ASP A 75 22.35 -8.15 8.89
N ASP A 76 21.95 -8.00 7.63
CA ASP A 76 22.26 -6.82 6.81
C ASP A 76 21.23 -5.70 6.95
N CYS A 77 20.14 -5.95 7.69
CA CYS A 77 19.11 -4.97 7.95
C CYS A 77 18.63 -5.06 9.40
N VAL A 78 18.60 -3.92 10.08
CA VAL A 78 17.95 -3.81 11.39
C VAL A 78 16.52 -3.37 11.18
N ILE A 79 15.55 -4.09 11.75
CA ILE A 79 14.12 -3.79 11.63
C ILE A 79 13.57 -3.38 13.00
N GLU A 80 12.86 -2.27 13.05
CA GLU A 80 12.16 -1.76 14.24
C GLU A 80 10.66 -1.67 13.96
N LYS A 81 9.84 -2.36 14.75
CA LYS A 81 8.37 -2.28 14.64
C LYS A 81 7.87 -0.90 15.07
N ALA A 82 7.17 -0.21 14.18
CA ALA A 82 6.61 1.12 14.43
C ALA A 82 5.13 1.07 14.83
N SER A 83 4.36 0.17 14.22
CA SER A 83 2.94 -0.03 14.53
C SER A 83 2.49 -1.47 14.20
N VAL A 84 1.19 -1.71 14.04
CA VAL A 84 0.66 -3.05 13.75
C VAL A 84 1.15 -3.52 12.38
N ASP A 85 1.08 -2.65 11.37
CA ASP A 85 1.40 -2.88 9.96
C ASP A 85 2.59 -2.07 9.44
N GLU A 86 3.29 -1.32 10.31
CA GLU A 86 4.43 -0.49 9.94
C GLU A 86 5.71 -0.85 10.70
N ALA A 87 6.86 -0.73 10.03
CA ALA A 87 8.19 -0.92 10.58
C ALA A 87 9.21 -0.02 9.88
N TYR A 88 10.27 0.35 10.59
CA TYR A 88 11.48 0.96 10.03
C TYR A 88 12.51 -0.12 9.71
N ALA A 89 13.25 0.07 8.62
CA ALA A 89 14.30 -0.85 8.17
C ALA A 89 15.56 -0.06 7.84
N ASP A 90 16.67 -0.31 8.55
CA ASP A 90 17.98 0.22 8.18
C ASP A 90 18.63 -0.68 7.14
N VAL A 91 18.52 -0.28 5.88
CA VAL A 91 19.05 -1.01 4.73
C VAL A 91 20.46 -0.55 4.32
N THR A 92 21.15 0.26 5.15
CA THR A 92 22.44 0.87 4.77
C THR A 92 23.50 -0.18 4.43
N ALA A 93 23.63 -1.23 5.25
CA ALA A 93 24.60 -2.30 5.03
C ALA A 93 24.24 -3.15 3.80
N ALA A 94 22.95 -3.52 3.67
CA ALA A 94 22.44 -4.23 2.50
C ALA A 94 22.69 -3.46 1.19
N ALA A 95 22.40 -2.16 1.17
CA ALA A 95 22.59 -1.30 0.00
C ALA A 95 24.07 -1.20 -0.41
N ARG A 96 24.98 -0.99 0.55
CA ARG A 96 26.43 -0.98 0.29
C ARG A 96 26.91 -2.30 -0.32
N ARG A 97 26.43 -3.43 0.20
CA ARG A 97 26.78 -4.77 -0.32
C ARG A 97 26.24 -4.99 -1.73
N ALA A 98 25.03 -4.53 -2.01
CA ALA A 98 24.45 -4.61 -3.36
C ALA A 98 25.30 -3.85 -4.37
N LEU A 99 25.73 -2.62 -4.03
CA LEU A 99 26.58 -1.77 -4.86
C LEU A 99 28.00 -2.33 -5.07
N GLN A 100 28.52 -3.12 -4.12
CA GLN A 100 29.80 -3.82 -4.29
C GLN A 100 29.69 -5.00 -5.27
N ARG A 101 28.50 -5.62 -5.36
CA ARG A 101 28.28 -6.81 -6.20
C ARG A 101 27.89 -6.46 -7.63
N ARG A 102 27.20 -5.35 -7.83
CA ARG A 102 26.67 -4.92 -9.13
C ARG A 102 26.77 -3.41 -9.27
N PRO A 103 27.09 -2.89 -10.47
CA PRO A 103 27.04 -1.47 -10.73
C PRO A 103 25.61 -0.93 -10.61
N TRP A 104 25.50 0.36 -10.29
CA TRP A 104 24.23 1.04 -10.04
C TRP A 104 23.24 0.89 -11.21
N GLU A 105 23.71 1.02 -12.44
CA GLU A 105 22.90 0.95 -13.66
C GLU A 105 22.21 -0.41 -13.79
N GLN A 106 22.88 -1.49 -13.38
CA GLN A 106 22.32 -2.83 -13.39
C GLN A 106 21.26 -3.00 -12.31
N LEU A 107 21.49 -2.46 -11.10
CA LEU A 107 20.50 -2.48 -10.02
C LEU A 107 19.23 -1.73 -10.40
N VAL A 108 19.37 -0.55 -11.03
CA VAL A 108 18.23 0.23 -11.55
C VAL A 108 17.47 -0.55 -12.62
N SER A 109 18.18 -1.20 -13.54
CA SER A 109 17.55 -1.98 -14.61
C SER A 109 16.73 -3.12 -14.04
N LEU A 110 17.29 -3.87 -13.08
CA LEU A 110 16.59 -4.96 -12.39
C LEU A 110 15.37 -4.46 -11.62
N ALA A 111 15.47 -3.31 -10.94
CA ALA A 111 14.34 -2.70 -10.24
C ALA A 111 13.21 -2.36 -11.22
N ARG A 112 13.52 -1.75 -12.36
CA ARG A 112 12.54 -1.41 -13.41
C ARG A 112 11.90 -2.65 -14.04
N GLU A 113 12.69 -3.68 -14.33
CA GLU A 113 12.19 -4.96 -14.84
C GLU A 113 11.23 -5.64 -13.85
N ALA A 114 11.47 -5.47 -12.56
CA ALA A 114 10.58 -5.92 -11.49
C ALA A 114 9.35 -5.00 -11.28
N GLY A 115 9.18 -3.95 -12.09
CA GLY A 115 8.09 -2.98 -11.94
C GLY A 115 8.26 -2.03 -10.75
N THR A 116 9.45 -1.98 -10.14
CA THR A 116 9.75 -1.07 -9.03
C THR A 116 9.99 0.35 -9.54
N HIS A 117 9.31 1.31 -8.94
CA HIS A 117 9.58 2.72 -9.19
C HIS A 117 10.91 3.14 -8.56
N VAL A 118 11.79 3.78 -9.33
CA VAL A 118 13.08 4.29 -8.86
C VAL A 118 13.06 5.81 -8.89
N GLU A 119 12.98 6.42 -7.70
CA GLU A 119 12.99 7.86 -7.50
C GLU A 119 14.35 8.47 -7.86
N GLY A 120 14.35 9.73 -8.34
CA GLY A 120 15.57 10.49 -8.65
C GLY A 120 16.18 10.20 -10.03
N LEU A 121 15.56 9.36 -10.85
CA LEU A 121 15.91 9.20 -12.27
C LEU A 121 14.97 10.06 -13.14
N GLU A 122 15.48 10.62 -14.23
CA GLU A 122 14.68 11.42 -15.17
C GLU A 122 13.45 10.64 -15.64
N GLY A 123 12.27 11.27 -15.55
CA GLY A 123 10.98 10.63 -15.82
C GLY A 123 10.25 10.08 -14.59
N GLY A 124 10.83 10.17 -13.39
CA GLY A 124 10.15 9.85 -12.14
C GLY A 124 8.91 10.74 -11.91
N ALA A 125 7.78 10.15 -11.53
CA ALA A 125 6.61 10.91 -11.13
C ALA A 125 6.97 11.73 -9.89
N ARG A 126 6.86 13.06 -9.95
CA ARG A 126 7.09 13.92 -8.78
C ARG A 126 6.31 13.37 -7.59
N THR A 127 7.01 13.10 -6.48
CA THR A 127 6.38 12.72 -5.21
C THR A 127 5.32 13.77 -4.87
N ARG A 128 4.05 13.38 -4.89
CA ARG A 128 2.98 14.25 -4.39
C ARG A 128 3.12 14.29 -2.88
N HIS A 129 3.31 15.47 -2.31
CA HIS A 129 3.15 15.66 -0.87
C HIS A 129 1.68 15.41 -0.54
N HIS A 130 1.40 14.25 0.04
CA HIS A 130 0.04 13.90 0.42
C HIS A 130 -0.36 14.69 1.66
N GLY A 131 -1.56 15.24 1.63
CA GLY A 131 -2.12 15.94 2.78
C GLY A 131 -2.36 14.99 3.96
N ARG A 132 -2.40 15.53 5.18
CA ARG A 132 -2.72 14.77 6.41
C ARG A 132 -4.02 13.95 6.30
N GLU A 133 -4.97 14.44 5.51
CA GLU A 133 -6.27 13.79 5.27
C GLU A 133 -6.17 12.58 4.33
N GLU A 134 -5.30 12.65 3.32
CA GLU A 134 -5.04 11.55 2.39
C GLU A 134 -4.27 10.42 3.09
N ALA A 135 -3.31 10.75 3.96
CA ALA A 135 -2.64 9.75 4.80
C ALA A 135 -3.62 9.01 5.74
N ARG A 136 -4.63 9.73 6.27
CA ARG A 136 -5.66 9.13 7.15
C ARG A 136 -6.65 8.23 6.43
N ASN A 137 -7.00 8.58 5.20
CA ASN A 137 -7.93 7.80 4.38
C ASN A 137 -7.23 6.70 3.59
N GLY A 138 -5.89 6.75 3.54
CA GLY A 138 -5.02 5.93 2.73
C GLY A 138 -5.09 6.29 1.25
N TYR A 139 -4.08 5.86 0.51
CA TYR A 139 -3.95 6.12 -0.92
C TYR A 139 -5.19 5.61 -1.69
N ALA A 140 -5.77 6.43 -2.56
CA ALA A 140 -6.64 5.91 -3.61
C ALA A 140 -5.72 5.43 -4.73
N ALA A 141 -5.93 4.21 -5.23
CA ALA A 141 -5.12 3.70 -6.33
C ALA A 141 -5.14 4.74 -7.48
N PRO A 142 -4.01 4.99 -8.15
CA PRO A 142 -4.00 5.91 -9.26
C PRO A 142 -4.92 5.32 -10.32
N GLN A 143 -5.80 6.15 -10.88
CA GLN A 143 -6.52 5.78 -12.10
C GLN A 143 -5.45 5.34 -13.12
N PRO A 144 -5.62 4.19 -13.81
CA PRO A 144 -4.67 3.78 -14.83
C PRO A 144 -4.45 4.95 -15.78
N ALA A 145 -3.19 5.27 -16.05
CA ALA A 145 -2.84 6.36 -16.94
C ALA A 145 -3.58 6.17 -18.26
N GLU A 146 -4.39 7.16 -18.66
CA GLU A 146 -4.93 7.22 -20.00
C GLU A 146 -3.77 7.04 -20.97
N GLN A 147 -3.89 6.07 -21.89
CA GLN A 147 -2.90 5.86 -22.93
C GLN A 147 -2.78 7.16 -23.73
N VAL A 148 -1.70 7.91 -23.50
CA VAL A 148 -1.36 9.05 -24.34
C VAL A 148 -1.00 8.47 -25.72
N SER A 149 -1.97 8.50 -26.63
CA SER A 149 -1.76 8.19 -28.04
C SER A 149 -0.85 9.25 -28.63
N VAL A 150 0.43 8.92 -28.75
CA VAL A 150 1.41 9.73 -29.48
C VAL A 150 1.07 9.60 -30.97
N HIS A 151 0.30 10.54 -31.52
CA HIS A 151 0.14 10.65 -32.98
C HIS A 151 1.48 11.16 -33.54
N GLY A 152 2.27 10.24 -34.10
CA GLY A 152 3.46 10.55 -34.87
C GLY A 152 3.08 11.26 -36.17
N GLY A 153 3.21 12.58 -36.18
CA GLY A 153 3.30 13.37 -37.41
C GLY A 153 4.74 13.37 -37.88
N ALA A 154 5.06 12.54 -38.87
CA ALA A 154 6.26 12.70 -39.66
C ALA A 154 6.06 13.91 -40.58
N ASP A 155 6.85 14.96 -40.38
CA ASP A 155 7.00 16.02 -41.38
C ASP A 155 8.45 15.98 -41.87
N VAL A 156 8.64 15.27 -42.99
CA VAL A 156 9.86 15.32 -43.80
C VAL A 156 9.51 16.21 -44.97
N SER A 157 10.00 17.45 -44.96
CA SER A 157 9.99 18.32 -46.13
C SER A 157 11.40 18.39 -46.72
N ALA A 158 11.43 18.21 -48.04
CA ALA A 158 12.60 18.11 -48.92
C ALA A 158 13.40 19.41 -49.06
#